data_AF-A0A8H6T205-F1
#
_entry.id   AF-A0A8H6T205-F1
#
_cell.length_a   1.000
_cell.length_b   1.000
_cell.length_c   1.000
_cell.angle_alpha   90.00
_cell.angle_beta   90.00
_cell.angle_gamma   90.00
#
_symmetry.space_group_name_H-M   'P 1'
#
loop_
_entity.id
_entity.type
_entity.pdbx_description
1 polymer ?
#
loop_
_entity_poly.entity_id
_entity_poly.type
_entity_poly.pdbx_seq_one_letter_code
_entity_poly.pdbx_strand_id
1 'polypeptide(L)'
;MLSLHILVLTIVPTAFAASGGYVQLPGPGNASFTMYTGCSQPACGVAANGFTAAISQLAFGSAPGIGPGISDLSCDACGRCFSLTGNHDPFSPSYTGPFGKTIVVKVTDMCPVAGNQEWCGQTATSANNQHGMPVHFDICQDTGGAAQFFPSGHGALTGTFQEVSCSSWSGSDGSPLWNGACISGESAPLWPSTGCGNQGLAPGASGQQSSINQLQTYDGNDDDHEYTTQHYWLFSFQVRESLRSMRRNGLYWAHSLHLTVQLRCCFTALLLTMSLKMIEQLELESDTCSLLSLFL
;
A
#
# COMPACT_ATOMS: atom_id res chain seq x y z
N MET A 1 46.04 -28.80 15.86
CA MET A 1 44.63 -29.01 15.48
C MET A 1 43.91 -27.68 15.64
N LEU A 2 43.78 -26.89 14.57
CA LEU A 2 43.05 -25.61 14.60
C LEU A 2 41.59 -25.89 14.23
N SER A 3 40.68 -25.67 15.17
CA SER A 3 39.24 -25.87 14.98
C SER A 3 38.63 -24.65 14.29
N LEU A 4 38.31 -24.82 13.01
CA LEU A 4 37.67 -23.80 12.16
C LEU A 4 36.19 -23.68 12.55
N HIS A 5 35.87 -22.66 13.35
CA HIS A 5 34.49 -22.32 13.68
C HIS A 5 33.90 -21.52 12.51
N ILE A 6 33.10 -22.18 11.67
CA ILE A 6 32.30 -21.54 10.64
C ILE A 6 31.13 -20.83 11.34
N LEU A 7 31.25 -19.50 11.48
CA LEU A 7 30.17 -18.64 11.93
C LEU A 7 29.14 -18.53 10.79
N VAL A 8 28.08 -19.34 10.83
CA VAL A 8 26.94 -19.20 9.93
C VAL A 8 26.15 -17.97 10.36
N LEU A 9 26.39 -16.84 9.68
CA LEU A 9 25.59 -15.64 9.85
C LEU A 9 24.21 -15.89 9.22
N THR A 10 23.21 -16.23 10.04
CA THR A 10 21.81 -16.30 9.59
C THR A 10 21.37 -14.90 9.21
N ILE A 11 21.24 -14.63 7.91
CA ILE A 11 20.60 -13.41 7.41
C ILE A 11 19.13 -13.54 7.79
N VAL A 12 18.71 -12.87 8.86
CA VAL A 12 17.28 -12.69 9.16
C VAL A 12 16.75 -11.83 8.01
N PRO A 13 15.79 -12.31 7.19
CA PRO A 13 15.17 -11.47 6.19
C PRO A 13 14.51 -10.31 6.94
N THR A 14 15.06 -9.11 6.79
CA THR A 14 14.41 -7.87 7.17
C THR A 14 13.05 -7.87 6.49
N ALA A 15 11.98 -7.96 7.29
CA ALA A 15 10.63 -7.75 6.79
C ALA A 15 10.64 -6.43 6.03
N PHE A 16 10.41 -6.48 4.73
CA PHE A 16 10.32 -5.28 3.91
C PHE A 16 9.08 -4.52 4.39
N ALA A 17 9.29 -3.40 5.08
CA ALA A 17 8.21 -2.46 5.34
C ALA A 17 7.78 -1.89 4.00
N ALA A 18 6.51 -2.06 3.66
CA ALA A 18 5.95 -1.48 2.45
C ALA A 18 5.92 0.05 2.57
N SER A 19 5.65 0.73 1.45
CA SER A 19 5.45 2.19 1.44
C SER A 19 4.48 2.60 2.56
N GLY A 20 4.81 3.65 3.31
CA GLY A 20 4.00 4.11 4.45
C GLY A 20 4.26 3.39 5.79
N GLY A 21 5.16 2.40 5.83
CA GLY A 21 5.49 1.66 7.06
C GLY A 21 4.52 0.52 7.38
N TYR A 22 3.71 0.10 6.40
CA TYR A 22 2.82 -1.05 6.51
C TYR A 22 3.59 -2.37 6.47
N VAL A 23 3.05 -3.41 7.12
CA VAL A 23 3.65 -4.75 7.18
C VAL A 23 2.85 -5.67 6.26
N GLN A 24 3.35 -5.85 5.04
CA GLN A 24 2.69 -6.58 3.96
C GLN A 24 3.58 -7.73 3.51
N LEU A 25 3.28 -8.92 4.04
CA LEU A 25 4.10 -10.12 3.84
C LEU A 25 3.33 -11.09 2.94
N PRO A 26 3.95 -11.66 1.89
CA PRO A 26 3.29 -12.65 1.03
C PRO A 26 3.07 -13.99 1.75
N GLY A 27 3.69 -14.21 2.90
CA GLY A 27 3.71 -15.49 3.58
C GLY A 27 4.80 -16.46 3.07
N PRO A 28 4.94 -17.64 3.70
CA PRO A 28 4.06 -18.15 4.74
C PRO A 28 4.22 -17.35 6.03
N GLY A 29 3.12 -17.01 6.68
CA GLY A 29 3.09 -16.21 7.91
C GLY A 29 2.04 -16.71 8.90
N ASN A 30 2.11 -16.21 10.13
CA ASN A 30 1.13 -16.52 11.17
C ASN A 30 0.04 -15.44 11.22
N ALA A 31 -1.20 -15.86 11.44
CA ALA A 31 -2.33 -14.97 11.60
C ALA A 31 -3.32 -15.47 12.65
N SER A 32 -4.15 -14.54 13.10
CA SER A 32 -5.39 -14.85 13.81
C SER A 32 -6.58 -14.66 12.88
N PHE A 33 -7.68 -15.32 13.20
CA PHE A 33 -8.88 -15.41 12.38
C PHE A 33 -10.12 -15.20 13.22
N THR A 34 -11.01 -14.32 12.79
CA THR A 34 -12.38 -14.20 13.31
C THR A 34 -13.38 -14.16 12.15
N MET A 35 -14.65 -13.90 12.46
CA MET A 35 -15.71 -13.78 11.46
C MET A 35 -16.59 -12.56 11.72
N TYR A 36 -17.05 -11.92 10.64
CA TYR A 36 -17.94 -10.76 10.68
C TYR A 36 -19.07 -10.85 9.66
N THR A 37 -20.07 -10.00 9.81
CA THR A 37 -21.22 -9.86 8.89
C THR A 37 -21.24 -8.46 8.29
N GLY A 38 -21.84 -8.30 7.11
CA GLY A 38 -22.05 -7.00 6.48
C GLY A 38 -20.94 -6.56 5.53
N CYS A 39 -20.37 -7.50 4.76
CA CYS A 39 -19.24 -7.21 3.86
C CYS A 39 -19.63 -6.67 2.46
N SER A 40 -20.85 -6.14 2.33
CA SER A 40 -21.40 -5.64 1.06
C SER A 40 -20.92 -4.23 0.68
N GLN A 41 -20.41 -3.46 1.64
CA GLN A 41 -19.84 -2.13 1.42
C GLN A 41 -18.44 -2.01 2.02
N PRO A 42 -17.48 -2.80 1.51
CA PRO A 42 -16.20 -2.95 2.18
C PRO A 42 -15.24 -1.80 1.83
N ALA A 43 -14.15 -1.65 2.60
CA ALA A 43 -13.21 -0.54 2.49
C ALA A 43 -12.50 -0.44 1.13
N CYS A 44 -12.34 -1.52 0.37
CA CYS A 44 -11.80 -1.47 -1.00
C CYS A 44 -12.78 -0.86 -2.02
N GLY A 45 -14.03 -0.64 -1.63
CA GLY A 45 -15.08 -0.09 -2.49
C GLY A 45 -15.61 -1.05 -3.54
N VAL A 46 -15.23 -2.32 -3.48
CA VAL A 46 -15.73 -3.39 -4.35
C VAL A 46 -15.98 -4.62 -3.49
N ALA A 47 -17.25 -5.03 -3.38
CA ALA A 47 -17.60 -6.32 -2.80
C ALA A 47 -17.30 -7.46 -3.78
N ALA A 48 -17.35 -8.71 -3.32
CA ALA A 48 -17.23 -9.87 -4.19
C ALA A 48 -18.19 -10.99 -3.72
N ASN A 49 -18.53 -11.92 -4.61
CA ASN A 49 -19.45 -13.03 -4.28
C ASN A 49 -18.73 -14.31 -3.80
N GLY A 50 -17.40 -14.38 -3.95
CA GLY A 50 -16.56 -15.42 -3.38
C GLY A 50 -16.21 -15.16 -1.92
N PHE A 51 -15.41 -16.04 -1.31
CA PHE A 51 -14.99 -15.83 0.08
C PHE A 51 -14.13 -14.57 0.19
N THR A 52 -14.54 -13.67 1.09
CA THR A 52 -13.86 -12.39 1.33
C THR A 52 -13.42 -12.27 2.78
N ALA A 53 -12.44 -11.41 3.02
CA ALA A 53 -11.99 -11.09 4.36
C ALA A 53 -11.63 -9.61 4.49
N ALA A 54 -11.74 -9.11 5.71
CA ALA A 54 -11.07 -7.90 6.15
C ALA A 54 -9.69 -8.27 6.69
N ILE A 55 -8.65 -7.50 6.37
CA ILE A 55 -7.30 -7.72 6.93
C ILE A 55 -6.95 -6.60 7.93
N SER A 56 -6.17 -6.91 8.96
CA SER A 56 -5.71 -5.91 9.95
C SER A 56 -5.10 -4.68 9.29
N GLN A 57 -5.43 -3.49 9.79
CA GLN A 57 -5.03 -2.20 9.21
C GLN A 57 -3.55 -2.08 8.84
N LEU A 58 -2.65 -2.62 9.68
CA LEU A 58 -1.19 -2.60 9.43
C LEU A 58 -0.79 -3.36 8.16
N ALA A 59 -1.56 -4.36 7.75
CA ALA A 59 -1.38 -5.12 6.52
C ALA A 59 -2.30 -4.63 5.39
N PHE A 60 -3.41 -3.97 5.71
CA PHE A 60 -4.35 -3.43 4.73
C PHE A 60 -3.67 -2.38 3.83
N GLY A 61 -2.99 -1.41 4.43
CA GLY A 61 -2.33 -0.34 3.66
C GLY A 61 -3.10 0.98 3.58
N SER A 62 -4.06 1.22 4.49
CA SER A 62 -4.81 2.48 4.58
C SER A 62 -5.38 2.67 6.00
N ALA A 63 -6.11 3.77 6.25
CA ALA A 63 -6.76 4.07 7.52
C ALA A 63 -8.26 4.42 7.35
N PRO A 64 -9.11 4.27 8.39
CA PRO A 64 -10.52 4.64 8.32
C PRO A 64 -10.74 6.10 7.97
N GLY A 65 -11.83 6.39 7.25
CA GLY A 65 -12.30 7.77 7.10
C GLY A 65 -11.45 8.66 6.21
N ILE A 66 -10.53 8.09 5.40
CA ILE A 66 -9.90 8.81 4.28
C ILE A 66 -10.94 9.18 3.18
N GLY A 67 -12.23 8.88 3.41
CA GLY A 67 -13.41 9.61 2.93
C GLY A 67 -13.87 9.41 1.47
N PRO A 68 -15.18 9.25 1.20
CA PRO A 68 -15.71 9.30 -0.16
C PRO A 68 -15.52 10.71 -0.73
N GLY A 69 -14.52 10.87 -1.60
CA GLY A 69 -14.13 12.18 -2.18
C GLY A 69 -12.62 12.34 -2.40
N ILE A 70 -11.80 11.51 -1.76
CA ILE A 70 -10.40 11.32 -2.15
C ILE A 70 -10.37 10.07 -3.03
N SER A 71 -10.03 10.23 -4.30
CA SER A 71 -9.95 9.20 -5.35
C SER A 71 -8.93 8.07 -5.07
N ASP A 72 -8.31 8.06 -3.90
CA ASP A 72 -7.17 7.23 -3.53
C ASP A 72 -7.44 6.40 -2.26
N LEU A 73 -8.68 5.96 -1.99
CA LEU A 73 -8.94 4.99 -0.90
C LEU A 73 -8.52 3.54 -1.23
N SER A 74 -7.80 3.35 -2.34
CA SER A 74 -7.22 2.07 -2.73
C SER A 74 -6.07 1.71 -1.78
N CYS A 75 -6.09 0.52 -1.18
CA CYS A 75 -4.98 0.03 -0.34
C CYS A 75 -4.31 -1.17 -1.02
N ASP A 76 -3.04 -1.43 -0.76
CA ASP A 76 -2.32 -2.44 -1.55
C ASP A 76 -2.79 -3.88 -1.29
N ALA A 77 -3.47 -4.14 -0.16
CA ALA A 77 -4.09 -5.43 0.11
C ALA A 77 -5.35 -5.71 -0.72
N CYS A 78 -6.00 -4.66 -1.25
CA CYS A 78 -7.26 -4.80 -1.96
C CYS A 78 -7.15 -5.70 -3.19
N GLY A 79 -7.96 -6.76 -3.20
CA GLY A 79 -8.04 -7.74 -4.28
C GLY A 79 -7.06 -8.89 -4.19
N ARG A 80 -6.07 -8.84 -3.29
CA ARG A 80 -5.12 -9.94 -3.13
C ARG A 80 -5.79 -11.17 -2.53
N CYS A 81 -5.34 -12.35 -2.95
CA CYS A 81 -5.90 -13.62 -2.52
C CYS A 81 -4.96 -14.37 -1.56
N PHE A 82 -5.51 -14.92 -0.48
CA PHE A 82 -4.75 -15.61 0.55
C PHE A 82 -5.37 -16.96 0.87
N SER A 83 -4.53 -17.99 0.90
CA SER A 83 -4.83 -19.30 1.47
C SER A 83 -4.69 -19.22 2.99
N LEU A 84 -5.77 -19.48 3.72
CA LEU A 84 -5.83 -19.41 5.18
C LEU A 84 -6.00 -20.81 5.76
N THR A 85 -5.28 -21.11 6.84
CA THR A 85 -5.40 -22.38 7.57
C THR A 85 -5.43 -22.14 9.08
N GLY A 86 -6.54 -22.45 9.74
CA GLY A 86 -6.65 -22.44 11.20
C GLY A 86 -6.19 -23.76 11.80
N ASN A 87 -5.40 -23.70 12.87
CA ASN A 87 -4.86 -24.90 13.52
C ASN A 87 -4.79 -24.81 15.06
N HIS A 88 -5.32 -23.74 15.64
CA HIS A 88 -5.38 -23.57 17.09
C HIS A 88 -6.54 -22.67 17.49
N ASP A 89 -7.27 -23.02 18.55
CA ASP A 89 -8.25 -22.15 19.20
C ASP A 89 -7.61 -21.55 20.47
N PRO A 90 -7.31 -20.22 20.49
CA PRO A 90 -6.68 -19.60 21.64
C PRO A 90 -7.56 -19.57 22.90
N PHE A 91 -8.88 -19.73 22.77
CA PHE A 91 -9.83 -19.80 23.90
C PHE A 91 -10.06 -21.23 24.39
N SER A 92 -9.80 -22.23 23.54
CA SER A 92 -9.90 -23.65 23.87
C SER A 92 -8.57 -24.37 23.58
N PRO A 93 -7.48 -24.07 24.30
CA PRO A 93 -6.15 -24.57 23.95
C PRO A 93 -6.00 -26.10 24.02
N SER A 94 -6.91 -26.80 24.70
CA SER A 94 -6.98 -28.26 24.74
C SER A 94 -7.72 -28.89 23.54
N TYR A 95 -8.34 -28.07 22.68
CA TYR A 95 -9.03 -28.54 21.48
C TYR A 95 -8.01 -28.92 20.40
N THR A 96 -8.01 -30.19 20.00
CA THR A 96 -7.07 -30.75 19.03
C THR A 96 -7.64 -30.87 17.61
N GLY A 97 -8.86 -30.36 17.39
CA GLY A 97 -9.58 -30.44 16.13
C GLY A 97 -10.82 -31.35 16.16
N PRO A 98 -11.50 -31.52 15.01
CA PRO A 98 -11.09 -31.06 13.69
C PRO A 98 -11.25 -29.54 13.50
N PHE A 99 -10.21 -28.88 12.99
CA PHE A 99 -10.34 -27.51 12.47
C PHE A 99 -11.06 -27.52 11.12
N GLY A 100 -11.51 -26.34 10.66
CA GLY A 100 -12.17 -26.21 9.37
C GLY A 100 -11.21 -26.37 8.19
N LYS A 101 -11.74 -26.17 6.99
CA LYS A 101 -10.97 -26.31 5.75
C LYS A 101 -10.01 -25.14 5.58
N THR A 102 -8.90 -25.41 4.91
CA THR A 102 -8.13 -24.35 4.26
C THR A 102 -9.01 -23.68 3.20
N ILE A 103 -9.13 -22.36 3.23
CA ILE A 103 -9.90 -21.59 2.25
C ILE A 103 -9.01 -20.57 1.56
N VAL A 104 -9.38 -20.17 0.35
CA VAL A 104 -8.78 -19.01 -0.32
C VAL A 104 -9.77 -17.86 -0.22
N VAL A 105 -9.35 -16.74 0.36
CA VAL A 105 -10.15 -15.51 0.45
C VAL A 105 -9.55 -14.42 -0.43
N LYS A 106 -10.39 -13.52 -0.94
CA LYS A 106 -9.98 -12.23 -1.52
C LYS A 106 -10.13 -11.15 -0.46
N VAL A 107 -9.10 -10.33 -0.24
CA VAL A 107 -9.21 -9.19 0.68
C VAL A 107 -9.99 -8.07 0.01
N THR A 108 -11.12 -7.70 0.60
CA THR A 108 -11.97 -6.61 0.11
C THR A 108 -12.16 -5.52 1.16
N ASP A 109 -11.80 -5.79 2.41
CA ASP A 109 -12.14 -4.92 3.54
C ASP A 109 -10.98 -4.72 4.51
N MET A 110 -11.17 -3.78 5.44
CA MET A 110 -10.21 -3.42 6.47
C MET A 110 -10.76 -3.76 7.84
N CYS A 111 -9.95 -4.42 8.66
CA CYS A 111 -10.19 -4.51 10.10
C CYS A 111 -9.37 -3.42 10.82
N PRO A 112 -9.99 -2.31 11.27
CA PRO A 112 -9.27 -1.16 11.81
C PRO A 112 -8.71 -1.43 13.21
N VAL A 113 -7.62 -0.75 13.57
CA VAL A 113 -7.05 -0.79 14.94
C VAL A 113 -8.08 -0.32 15.97
N ALA A 114 -8.79 0.77 15.66
CA ALA A 114 -9.80 1.35 16.53
C ALA A 114 -11.01 0.41 16.63
N GLY A 115 -11.33 -0.03 17.84
CA GLY A 115 -12.47 -0.91 18.13
C GLY A 115 -12.16 -2.40 18.04
N ASN A 116 -11.00 -2.81 17.50
CA ASN A 116 -10.60 -4.20 17.35
C ASN A 116 -9.21 -4.48 17.94
N GLN A 117 -8.89 -3.88 19.09
CA GLN A 117 -7.54 -3.92 19.66
C GLN A 117 -7.04 -5.34 19.99
N GLU A 118 -7.96 -6.27 20.28
CA GLU A 118 -7.61 -7.67 20.54
C GLU A 118 -7.01 -8.36 19.31
N TRP A 119 -7.58 -8.09 18.13
CA TRP A 119 -7.34 -8.85 16.90
C TRP A 119 -6.55 -8.06 15.86
N CYS A 120 -6.94 -6.80 15.63
CA CYS A 120 -6.40 -5.93 14.58
C CYS A 120 -5.59 -4.76 15.14
N GLY A 121 -5.18 -4.84 16.40
CA GLY A 121 -4.45 -3.80 17.12
C GLY A 121 -2.97 -3.63 16.73
N GLN A 122 -2.50 -4.31 15.68
CA GLN A 122 -1.11 -4.21 15.24
C GLN A 122 -0.77 -2.78 14.76
N THR A 123 0.41 -2.30 15.13
CA THR A 123 0.97 -1.01 14.72
C THR A 123 2.43 -1.16 14.30
N ALA A 124 3.00 -0.14 13.67
CA ALA A 124 4.41 -0.14 13.29
C ALA A 124 5.37 -0.26 14.50
N THR A 125 4.92 0.12 15.70
CA THR A 125 5.69 0.03 16.96
C THR A 125 5.31 -1.17 17.82
N SER A 126 4.18 -1.82 17.53
CA SER A 126 3.69 -3.02 18.22
C SER A 126 3.07 -3.95 17.19
N ALA A 127 3.93 -4.74 16.52
CA ALA A 127 3.55 -5.47 15.32
C ALA A 127 2.60 -6.65 15.55
N ASN A 128 2.35 -7.06 16.80
CA ASN A 128 1.53 -8.23 17.13
C ASN A 128 0.27 -7.81 17.90
N ASN A 129 -0.82 -8.53 17.68
CA ASN A 129 -2.04 -8.38 18.47
C ASN A 129 -1.95 -9.11 19.84
N GLN A 130 -3.05 -9.14 20.60
CA GLN A 130 -3.08 -9.74 21.94
C GLN A 130 -2.86 -11.26 21.94
N HIS A 131 -3.04 -11.91 20.79
CA HIS A 131 -2.79 -13.32 20.55
C HIS A 131 -1.41 -13.60 19.93
N GLY A 132 -0.53 -12.59 19.91
CA GLY A 132 0.83 -12.71 19.38
C GLY A 132 0.91 -12.83 17.86
N MET A 133 -0.17 -12.50 17.13
CA MET A 133 -0.23 -12.66 15.67
C MET A 133 0.06 -11.34 14.95
N PRO A 134 0.97 -11.34 13.95
CA PRO A 134 1.34 -10.12 13.22
C PRO A 134 0.31 -9.67 12.18
N VAL A 135 -0.62 -10.57 11.80
CA VAL A 135 -1.69 -10.30 10.84
C VAL A 135 -2.99 -10.87 11.40
N HIS A 136 -4.11 -10.22 11.06
CA HIS A 136 -5.44 -10.74 11.32
C HIS A 136 -6.28 -10.76 10.05
N PHE A 137 -7.08 -11.82 9.87
CA PHE A 137 -8.12 -11.90 8.86
C PHE A 137 -9.47 -12.08 9.54
N ASP A 138 -10.37 -11.14 9.33
CA ASP A 138 -11.77 -11.24 9.73
C ASP A 138 -12.58 -11.73 8.52
N ILE A 139 -13.07 -12.97 8.56
CA ILE A 139 -13.63 -13.66 7.40
C ILE A 139 -15.12 -13.36 7.28
N CYS A 140 -15.56 -12.90 6.12
CA CYS A 140 -16.97 -12.56 5.93
C CYS A 140 -17.87 -13.81 5.99
N GLN A 141 -18.91 -13.74 6.82
CA GLN A 141 -19.93 -14.79 6.93
C GLN A 141 -20.89 -14.79 5.74
N ASP A 142 -21.19 -13.61 5.19
CA ASP A 142 -22.23 -13.42 4.16
C ASP A 142 -21.95 -14.20 2.87
N THR A 143 -20.67 -14.40 2.54
CA THR A 143 -20.23 -15.14 1.36
C THR A 143 -19.90 -16.62 1.65
N GLY A 144 -20.10 -17.08 2.89
CA GLY A 144 -19.96 -18.48 3.30
C GLY A 144 -18.55 -18.92 3.68
N GLY A 145 -17.55 -18.03 3.63
CA GLY A 145 -16.15 -18.36 3.94
C GLY A 145 -15.98 -18.83 5.38
N ALA A 146 -16.58 -18.10 6.33
CA ALA A 146 -16.52 -18.43 7.76
C ALA A 146 -17.09 -19.83 8.06
N ALA A 147 -18.18 -20.22 7.39
CA ALA A 147 -18.82 -21.53 7.59
C ALA A 147 -17.95 -22.71 7.10
N GLN A 148 -16.99 -22.47 6.19
CA GLN A 148 -16.01 -23.49 5.78
C GLN A 148 -14.79 -23.55 6.70
N PHE A 149 -14.44 -22.42 7.33
CA PHE A 149 -13.19 -22.26 8.07
C PHE A 149 -13.31 -22.51 9.57
N PHE A 150 -14.42 -22.10 10.19
CA PHE A 150 -14.63 -22.20 11.62
C PHE A 150 -15.52 -23.40 11.97
N PRO A 151 -15.03 -24.36 12.78
CA PRO A 151 -15.87 -25.38 13.37
C PRO A 151 -16.95 -24.75 14.28
N SER A 152 -18.10 -25.41 14.39
CA SER A 152 -19.16 -24.96 15.30
C SER A 152 -18.65 -24.83 16.74
N GLY A 153 -18.85 -23.66 17.35
CA GLY A 153 -18.37 -23.35 18.70
C GLY A 153 -16.96 -22.75 18.77
N HIS A 154 -16.24 -22.64 17.64
CA HIS A 154 -14.87 -22.15 17.57
C HIS A 154 -14.79 -20.94 16.63
N GLY A 155 -15.26 -19.77 17.10
CA GLY A 155 -15.40 -18.56 16.28
C GLY A 155 -14.13 -17.71 16.13
N ALA A 156 -13.05 -18.08 16.82
CA ALA A 156 -11.76 -17.42 16.72
C ALA A 156 -10.65 -18.48 16.70
N LEU A 157 -9.70 -18.34 15.78
CA LEU A 157 -8.61 -19.29 15.60
C LEU A 157 -7.28 -18.54 15.39
N THR A 158 -6.17 -19.22 15.59
CA THR A 158 -4.87 -18.83 15.05
C THR A 158 -4.35 -19.92 14.11
N GLY A 159 -3.36 -19.56 13.29
CA GLY A 159 -2.78 -20.46 12.30
C GLY A 159 -1.97 -19.69 11.26
N THR A 160 -2.06 -20.11 10.00
CA THR A 160 -1.19 -19.62 8.93
C THR A 160 -1.93 -19.01 7.75
N PHE A 161 -1.23 -18.12 7.05
CA PHE A 161 -1.67 -17.56 5.78
C PHE A 161 -0.54 -17.59 4.75
N GLN A 162 -0.92 -17.65 3.48
CA GLN A 162 -0.02 -17.56 2.32
C GLN A 162 -0.76 -16.84 1.20
N GLU A 163 -0.18 -15.76 0.67
CA GLU A 163 -0.67 -15.12 -0.54
C GLU A 163 -0.52 -16.10 -1.71
N VAL A 164 -1.56 -16.19 -2.53
CA VAL A 164 -1.67 -17.09 -3.68
C VAL A 164 -2.23 -16.33 -4.87
N SER A 165 -2.04 -16.89 -6.07
CA SER A 165 -2.73 -16.39 -7.26
C SER A 165 -4.25 -16.43 -7.06
N CYS A 166 -4.96 -15.36 -7.44
CA CYS A 166 -6.42 -15.33 -7.43
C CYS A 166 -7.08 -16.34 -8.39
N SER A 167 -6.30 -17.01 -9.25
CA SER A 167 -6.79 -18.20 -9.95
C SER A 167 -7.20 -19.35 -9.02
N SER A 168 -6.75 -19.34 -7.77
CA SER A 168 -7.16 -20.29 -6.72
C SER A 168 -8.38 -19.82 -5.93
N TRP A 169 -8.84 -18.59 -6.14
CA TRP A 169 -10.06 -18.06 -5.54
C TRP A 169 -11.25 -18.26 -6.47
N SER A 170 -12.41 -18.59 -5.92
CA SER A 170 -13.65 -18.76 -6.68
C SER A 170 -14.61 -17.63 -6.34
N GLY A 171 -15.01 -16.88 -7.36
CA GLY A 171 -15.98 -15.80 -7.25
C GLY A 171 -15.86 -14.81 -8.41
N SER A 172 -16.54 -13.68 -8.26
CA SER A 172 -16.50 -12.54 -9.15
C SER A 172 -16.67 -11.26 -8.34
N ASP A 173 -16.09 -10.20 -8.84
CA ASP A 173 -16.17 -8.89 -8.21
C ASP A 173 -17.51 -8.21 -8.51
N GLY A 174 -17.97 -7.41 -7.56
CA GLY A 174 -19.10 -6.52 -7.72
C GLY A 174 -18.71 -5.25 -8.49
N SER A 175 -19.68 -4.35 -8.63
CA SER A 175 -19.40 -3.03 -9.20
C SER A 175 -18.68 -2.12 -8.18
N PRO A 176 -17.81 -1.21 -8.65
CA PRO A 176 -17.28 -0.12 -7.84
C PRO A 176 -18.40 0.67 -7.14
N LEU A 177 -18.26 0.87 -5.84
CA LEU A 177 -19.22 1.60 -5.01
C LEU A 177 -18.97 3.12 -5.02
N TRP A 178 -17.75 3.53 -5.36
CA TRP A 178 -17.32 4.93 -5.40
C TRP A 178 -16.06 5.09 -6.26
N ASN A 179 -15.76 6.33 -6.69
CA ASN A 179 -14.59 6.64 -7.52
C ASN A 179 -13.29 6.44 -6.73
N GLY A 180 -12.39 5.59 -7.24
CA GLY A 180 -11.15 5.21 -6.53
C GLY A 180 -11.22 3.83 -5.88
N ALA A 181 -12.38 3.15 -5.93
CA ALA A 181 -12.49 1.76 -5.54
C ALA A 181 -11.53 0.89 -6.37
N CYS A 182 -10.86 -0.05 -5.72
CA CYS A 182 -9.76 -0.80 -6.35
C CYS A 182 -9.69 -2.23 -5.85
N ILE A 183 -9.48 -3.18 -6.78
CA ILE A 183 -9.24 -4.61 -6.53
C ILE A 183 -8.03 -5.09 -7.37
N SER A 184 -7.23 -4.18 -7.94
CA SER A 184 -6.14 -4.49 -8.86
C SER A 184 -5.07 -5.45 -8.29
N GLY A 185 -5.01 -5.61 -6.97
CA GLY A 185 -4.19 -6.64 -6.31
C GLY A 185 -4.50 -8.08 -6.74
N GLU A 186 -5.67 -8.34 -7.33
CA GLU A 186 -6.01 -9.69 -7.82
C GLU A 186 -5.17 -10.17 -9.01
N SER A 187 -4.58 -9.21 -9.73
CA SER A 187 -3.76 -9.42 -10.93
C SER A 187 -2.28 -9.09 -10.69
N ALA A 188 -1.96 -8.54 -9.51
CA ALA A 188 -0.60 -8.20 -9.14
C ALA A 188 0.22 -9.47 -8.85
N PRO A 189 1.56 -9.42 -9.05
CA PRO A 189 2.44 -10.42 -8.44
C PRO A 189 2.23 -10.47 -6.92
N LEU A 190 2.62 -11.58 -6.28
CA LEU A 190 2.62 -11.67 -4.81
C LEU A 190 3.51 -10.55 -4.23
N TRP A 191 3.25 -10.15 -2.99
CA TRP A 191 4.13 -9.24 -2.28
C TRP A 191 5.59 -9.76 -2.24
N PRO A 192 6.61 -8.89 -2.27
CA PRO A 192 6.55 -7.43 -2.35
C PRO A 192 6.32 -6.95 -3.80
N SER A 193 5.15 -6.36 -4.03
CA SER A 193 4.70 -5.79 -5.29
C SER A 193 3.67 -4.70 -4.98
N THR A 194 3.19 -3.99 -6.00
CA THR A 194 2.12 -3.01 -5.84
C THR A 194 0.97 -3.34 -6.78
N GLY A 195 -0.22 -3.48 -6.21
CA GLY A 195 -1.48 -3.50 -6.95
C GLY A 195 -2.12 -2.13 -6.85
N CYS A 196 -2.93 -1.93 -5.81
CA CYS A 196 -3.67 -0.71 -5.56
C CYS A 196 -2.88 0.42 -4.88
N GLY A 197 -1.73 0.11 -4.25
CA GLY A 197 -0.88 1.09 -3.54
C GLY A 197 -1.33 1.40 -2.11
N ASN A 198 -0.38 1.71 -1.23
CA ASN A 198 -0.67 2.08 0.16
C ASN A 198 -0.96 3.59 0.31
N GLN A 199 -1.80 3.92 1.28
CA GLN A 199 -2.27 5.29 1.56
C GLN A 199 -1.83 5.75 2.93
N GLY A 200 -1.32 6.98 3.00
CA GLY A 200 -0.85 7.57 4.24
C GLY A 200 0.25 6.77 4.93
N LEU A 201 0.25 6.83 6.26
CA LEU A 201 1.20 6.14 7.13
C LEU A 201 0.49 5.06 7.91
N ALA A 202 1.19 3.94 8.12
CA ALA A 202 0.75 2.89 9.01
C ALA A 202 0.48 3.43 10.43
N PRO A 203 -0.48 2.83 11.15
CA PRO A 203 -0.74 3.21 12.54
C PRO A 203 0.52 3.08 13.38
N GLY A 204 0.87 4.14 14.12
CA GLY A 204 2.07 4.21 14.95
C GLY A 204 3.37 4.52 14.20
N ALA A 205 3.37 4.64 12.87
CA ALA A 205 4.55 5.06 12.13
C ALA A 205 4.81 6.56 12.29
N SER A 206 6.08 6.93 12.48
CA SER A 206 6.55 8.32 12.50
C SER A 206 7.44 8.58 11.29
N GLY A 207 7.04 9.50 10.41
CA GLY A 207 7.82 9.92 9.23
C GLY A 207 6.97 10.73 8.27
N GLN A 208 7.57 11.57 7.42
CA GLN A 208 6.82 12.11 6.28
C GLN A 208 6.82 11.07 5.16
N GLN A 209 5.63 10.75 4.62
CA GLN A 209 5.52 9.95 3.40
C GLN A 209 6.34 10.67 2.33
N SER A 210 7.40 10.04 1.82
CA SER A 210 8.22 10.62 0.76
C SER A 210 7.31 10.88 -0.43
N SER A 211 7.06 12.16 -0.72
CA SER A 211 6.13 12.71 -1.71
C SER A 211 6.50 12.40 -3.18
N ILE A 212 7.20 11.31 -3.43
CA ILE A 212 7.67 10.93 -4.77
C ILE A 212 6.50 10.45 -5.66
N ASN A 213 5.38 10.00 -5.08
CA ASN A 213 4.21 9.53 -5.83
C ASN A 213 3.01 10.50 -5.88
N GLN A 214 3.12 11.74 -5.39
CA GLN A 214 2.02 12.74 -5.51
C GLN A 214 2.09 13.61 -6.79
N LEU A 215 2.88 13.21 -7.78
CA LEU A 215 2.93 13.87 -9.09
C LEU A 215 2.20 12.99 -10.11
N GLN A 216 0.87 13.13 -10.18
CA GLN A 216 -0.10 12.70 -11.22
C GLN A 216 -1.42 12.37 -10.48
N THR A 217 -2.59 12.96 -10.71
CA THR A 217 -3.18 13.65 -11.85
C THR A 217 -4.14 14.72 -11.31
N TYR A 218 -3.84 16.00 -11.54
CA TYR A 218 -4.86 17.06 -11.46
C TYR A 218 -5.38 17.22 -12.89
N ASP A 219 -6.61 16.76 -13.14
CA ASP A 219 -7.28 16.90 -14.43
C ASP A 219 -7.67 18.37 -14.58
N GLY A 220 -6.89 19.09 -15.38
CA GLY A 220 -7.03 20.53 -15.58
C GLY A 220 -8.26 20.85 -16.41
N ASN A 221 -9.31 21.30 -15.74
CA ASN A 221 -10.34 22.16 -16.32
C ASN A 221 -10.54 23.30 -15.34
N ASP A 222 -9.69 24.32 -15.43
CA ASP A 222 -10.05 25.71 -15.12
C ASP A 222 -8.94 26.62 -15.65
N ASP A 223 -9.32 27.47 -16.60
CA ASP A 223 -8.53 28.57 -17.12
C ASP A 223 -8.31 29.57 -15.99
N ASP A 224 -7.11 29.61 -15.39
CA ASP A 224 -6.58 30.84 -14.81
C ASP A 224 -5.05 30.83 -14.66
N HIS A 225 -4.48 31.93 -15.14
CA HIS A 225 -3.08 32.08 -15.54
C HIS A 225 -2.22 32.58 -14.37
N GLU A 226 -2.03 31.82 -13.28
CA GLU A 226 -1.15 32.28 -12.17
C GLU A 226 -0.51 31.19 -11.28
N TYR A 227 0.11 30.13 -11.85
CA TYR A 227 0.74 29.07 -11.03
C TYR A 227 2.20 28.72 -11.33
N THR A 228 2.94 29.52 -12.10
CA THR A 228 4.38 29.28 -12.35
C THR A 228 5.30 29.77 -11.22
N THR A 229 4.80 30.55 -10.27
CA THR A 229 5.61 31.14 -9.19
C THR A 229 5.75 30.24 -7.95
N GLN A 230 4.78 29.35 -7.64
CA GLN A 230 4.82 28.53 -6.42
C GLN A 230 5.83 27.37 -6.49
N HIS A 231 6.06 26.77 -7.67
CA HIS A 231 7.01 25.64 -7.80
C HIS A 231 8.48 26.03 -7.59
N TYR A 232 8.85 27.29 -7.86
CA TYR A 232 10.21 27.78 -7.57
C TYR A 232 10.48 27.98 -6.07
N TRP A 233 9.44 28.24 -5.27
CA TRP A 233 9.58 28.45 -3.82
C TRP A 233 9.80 27.15 -3.05
N LEU A 234 9.15 26.05 -3.44
CA LEU A 234 9.31 24.75 -2.77
C LEU A 234 10.67 24.11 -3.07
N PHE A 235 11.14 24.20 -4.32
CA PHE A 235 12.46 23.67 -4.69
C PHE A 235 13.60 24.45 -4.00
N SER A 236 13.45 25.78 -3.89
CA SER A 236 14.43 26.62 -3.19
C SER A 236 14.43 26.42 -1.66
N PHE A 237 13.30 26.03 -1.06
CA PHE A 237 13.22 25.70 0.36
C PHE A 237 13.94 24.38 0.69
N GLN A 238 13.73 23.32 -0.12
CA GLN A 238 14.36 22.01 0.07
C GLN A 238 15.90 22.06 -0.06
N VAL A 239 16.39 22.87 -1.01
CA VAL A 239 17.82 23.12 -1.20
C VAL A 239 18.39 23.95 -0.03
N ARG A 240 17.63 24.93 0.49
CA ARG A 240 18.04 25.73 1.66
C ARG A 240 18.20 24.89 2.93
N GLU A 241 17.28 23.98 3.20
CA GLU A 241 17.34 23.13 4.40
C GLU A 241 18.46 22.09 4.30
N SER A 242 18.72 21.55 3.10
CA SER A 242 19.87 20.68 2.84
C SER A 242 21.21 21.40 3.09
N LEU A 243 21.33 22.66 2.62
CA LEU A 243 22.52 23.49 2.85
C LEU A 243 22.66 23.92 4.32
N ARG A 244 21.56 24.18 5.04
CA ARG A 244 21.57 24.46 6.49
C ARG A 244 21.97 23.25 7.32
N SER A 245 21.56 22.04 6.91
CA SER A 245 21.99 20.78 7.52
C SER A 245 23.49 20.55 7.34
N MET A 246 24.02 20.75 6.13
CA MET A 246 25.46 20.66 5.85
C MET A 246 26.29 21.69 6.65
N ARG A 247 25.74 22.90 6.86
CA ARG A 247 26.41 23.97 7.64
C ARG A 247 26.50 23.66 9.14
N ARG A 248 25.51 22.97 9.71
CA ARG A 248 25.52 22.57 11.14
C ARG A 248 26.54 21.46 11.44
N ASN A 249 26.94 20.69 10.44
CA ASN A 249 27.85 19.54 10.60
C ASN A 249 29.33 19.84 10.29
N GLY A 250 29.73 21.10 10.16
CA GLY A 250 31.14 21.50 10.14
C GLY A 250 31.97 21.01 8.94
N LEU A 251 31.33 20.55 7.86
CA LEU A 251 32.00 20.01 6.68
C LEU A 251 32.30 21.09 5.63
N TYR A 252 33.44 21.77 5.74
CA TYR A 252 34.19 22.31 4.58
C TYR A 252 35.68 22.29 4.96
N TRP A 253 36.60 21.78 4.14
CA TRP A 253 37.18 22.44 2.97
C TRP A 253 37.77 21.39 1.99
N ALA A 254 37.28 21.33 0.74
CA ALA A 254 38.00 20.92 -0.50
C ALA A 254 37.04 20.54 -1.66
N HIS A 255 35.82 20.06 -1.38
CA HIS A 255 34.89 19.58 -2.42
C HIS A 255 33.83 20.61 -2.87
N SER A 256 33.89 21.86 -2.41
CA SER A 256 32.82 22.84 -2.67
C SER A 256 32.89 23.49 -4.06
N LEU A 257 34.09 23.65 -4.63
CA LEU A 257 34.24 24.34 -5.92
C LEU A 257 33.83 23.44 -7.11
N HIS A 258 33.99 22.12 -6.98
CA HIS A 258 33.65 21.17 -8.05
C HIS A 258 32.12 20.90 -8.12
N LEU A 259 31.44 20.86 -6.97
CA LEU A 259 30.00 20.62 -6.92
C LEU A 259 29.19 21.83 -7.44
N THR A 260 29.66 23.06 -7.17
CA THR A 260 28.98 24.28 -7.62
C THR A 260 29.05 24.46 -9.15
N VAL A 261 30.11 23.96 -9.80
CA VAL A 261 30.26 23.96 -11.26
C VAL A 261 29.42 22.84 -11.91
N GLN A 262 29.41 21.64 -11.32
CA GLN A 262 28.57 20.53 -11.77
C GLN A 262 27.06 20.84 -11.71
N LEU A 263 26.61 21.47 -10.62
CA LEU A 263 25.20 21.87 -10.46
C LEU A 263 24.81 22.99 -11.43
N ARG A 264 25.69 23.95 -11.73
CA ARG A 264 25.41 24.98 -12.73
C ARG A 264 25.32 24.41 -14.14
N CYS A 265 26.18 23.45 -14.51
CA CYS A 265 26.12 22.78 -15.81
C CYS A 265 24.89 21.87 -15.97
N CYS A 266 24.47 21.17 -14.91
CA CYS A 266 23.21 20.40 -14.94
C CYS A 266 22.00 21.32 -15.07
N PHE A 267 21.98 22.47 -14.38
CA PHE A 267 20.85 23.39 -14.44
C PHE A 267 20.71 24.07 -15.81
N THR A 268 21.83 24.46 -16.45
CA THR A 268 21.78 25.00 -17.83
C THR A 268 21.43 23.94 -18.86
N ALA A 269 21.88 22.69 -18.70
CA ALA A 269 21.47 21.59 -19.57
C ALA A 269 19.97 21.25 -19.42
N LEU A 270 19.43 21.31 -18.19
CA LEU A 270 18.00 21.11 -17.94
C LEU A 270 17.16 22.26 -18.51
N LEU A 271 17.60 23.52 -18.35
CA LEU A 271 16.95 24.68 -18.93
C LEU A 271 16.98 24.67 -20.47
N LEU A 272 18.09 24.25 -21.09
CA LEU A 272 18.17 24.12 -22.56
C LEU A 272 17.27 22.99 -23.09
N THR A 273 17.19 21.86 -22.40
CA THR A 273 16.33 20.73 -22.82
C THR A 273 14.85 21.02 -22.62
N MET A 274 14.48 21.79 -21.59
CA MET A 274 13.11 22.26 -21.43
C MET A 274 12.74 23.32 -22.48
N SER A 275 13.64 24.26 -22.83
CA SER A 275 13.40 25.20 -23.93
C SER A 275 13.31 24.53 -25.30
N LEU A 276 14.10 23.49 -25.56
CA LEU A 276 14.02 22.74 -26.83
C LEU A 276 12.74 21.93 -26.97
N LYS A 277 12.26 21.29 -25.89
CA LYS A 277 10.95 20.61 -25.88
C LYS A 277 9.75 21.55 -26.02
N MET A 278 9.87 22.78 -25.52
CA MET A 278 8.85 23.81 -25.71
C MET A 278 8.81 24.31 -27.16
N ILE A 279 9.96 24.36 -27.85
CA ILE A 279 10.04 24.73 -29.27
C ILE A 279 9.50 23.60 -30.17
N GLU A 280 9.76 22.34 -29.83
CA GLU A 280 9.24 21.18 -30.57
C GLU A 280 7.70 20.99 -30.41
N GLN A 281 7.12 21.46 -29.30
CA GLN A 281 5.66 21.52 -29.12
C GLN A 281 5.01 22.69 -29.88
N LEU A 282 5.72 23.81 -30.06
CA LEU A 282 5.20 24.97 -30.81
C LEU A 282 5.20 24.76 -32.33
N GLU A 283 6.04 23.87 -32.89
CA GLU A 283 5.98 23.51 -34.32
C GLU A 283 4.85 22.50 -34.63
N LEU A 284 4.38 21.73 -33.65
CA LEU A 284 3.27 20.78 -33.82
C LEU A 284 1.87 21.42 -33.75
N GLU A 285 1.74 22.63 -33.19
CA GLU A 285 0.46 23.38 -33.15
C GLU A 285 0.27 24.37 -34.31
N SER A 286 1.26 24.55 -35.20
CA SER A 286 1.09 25.44 -36.36
C SER A 286 0.44 24.79 -37.59
N ASP A 287 0.29 23.45 -37.60
CA ASP A 287 -0.20 22.68 -38.76
C ASP A 287 -1.69 22.31 -38.71
N THR A 288 -2.47 22.76 -37.71
CA THR A 288 -3.92 22.47 -37.61
C THR A 288 -4.84 23.68 -37.77
N CYS A 289 -4.31 24.88 -38.03
CA CYS A 289 -5.13 26.09 -38.20
C CYS A 289 -5.19 26.57 -39.67
N SER A 290 -5.65 25.71 -40.59
CA SER A 290 -6.03 26.14 -41.94
C SER A 290 -6.92 25.14 -42.67
N LEU A 291 -8.09 24.79 -42.12
CA LEU A 291 -9.16 24.13 -42.89
C LEU A 291 -10.54 24.39 -42.25
N LEU A 292 -11.01 25.64 -42.24
CA LEU A 292 -12.45 25.91 -42.08
C LEU A 292 -12.84 27.27 -42.71
N SER A 293 -12.97 27.32 -44.03
CA SER A 293 -13.65 28.41 -44.76
C SER A 293 -14.03 27.95 -46.17
N LEU A 294 -15.04 27.10 -46.27
CA LEU A 294 -15.83 26.92 -47.50
C LEU A 294 -17.08 26.13 -47.15
N PHE A 295 -18.16 26.83 -46.78
CA PHE A 295 -19.55 26.53 -47.15
C PHE A 295 -20.45 27.64 -46.59
N LEU A 296 -21.08 28.37 -47.53
CA LEU A 296 -22.12 29.41 -47.42
C LEU A 296 -21.68 30.81 -46.96
#